data_AF-A0A7V8XFQ0-F1
#
_entry.id   AF-A0A7V8XFQ0-F1
#
_cell.length_a   1.000
_cell.length_b   1.000
_cell.length_c   1.000
_cell.angle_alpha   90.00
_cell.angle_beta   90.00
_cell.angle_gamma   90.00
#
_symmetry.space_group_name_H-M   'P 1'
#
loop_
_entity.id
_entity.type
_entity.pdbx_description
1 polymer ?
#
loop_
_entity_poly.entity_id
_entity_poly.type
_entity_poly.pdbx_seq_one_letter_code
_entity_poly.pdbx_strand_id
1 'polypeptide(L)' 'MSGEPRLVDRELVTVVREEWRVVDRWWTDEPVDRRYFEVVLESGRNVCVYRDGERACWFTQRA' A
#
# COMPACT_ATOMS: atom_id res chain seq x y z
N MET A 1 13.98 -8.06 4.67
CA MET A 1 13.81 -6.68 4.15
C MET A 1 12.32 -6.38 4.22
N SER A 2 11.87 -5.53 5.15
CA SER A 2 10.43 -5.32 5.36
C SER A 2 9.80 -4.70 4.11
N GLY A 3 8.80 -5.35 3.52
CA GLY A 3 8.16 -4.94 2.26
C GLY A 3 7.21 -3.73 2.40
N GLU A 4 7.47 -2.88 3.39
CA GLU A 4 6.76 -1.65 3.71
C GLU A 4 7.23 -0.50 2.81
N PRO A 5 6.35 0.46 2.51
CA PRO A 5 6.75 1.69 1.83
C PRO A 5 7.66 2.54 2.72
N ARG A 6 8.71 3.12 2.12
CA ARG A 6 9.64 4.05 2.79
C ARG A 6 9.53 5.48 2.25
N LEU A 7 9.00 5.62 1.03
CA LEU A 7 8.88 6.87 0.30
C LEU A 7 7.56 6.86 -0.47
N VAL A 8 6.78 7.94 -0.40
CA VAL A 8 5.54 8.13 -1.15
C VAL A 8 5.57 9.55 -1.72
N ASP A 9 5.34 9.71 -3.03
CA ASP A 9 5.36 11.03 -3.69
C ASP A 9 6.61 11.89 -3.38
N ARG A 10 7.78 11.26 -3.28
CA ARG A 10 9.08 11.86 -2.90
C ARG A 10 9.18 12.36 -1.45
N GLU A 11 8.27 11.92 -0.60
CA GLU A 11 8.22 12.28 0.81
C GLU A 11 8.45 11.03 1.67
N LEU A 12 9.22 11.16 2.76
CA LEU A 12 9.57 10.01 3.61
C LEU A 12 8.38 9.53 4.44
N VAL A 13 8.24 8.21 4.56
CA VAL A 13 7.33 7.59 5.52
C VAL A 13 7.97 7.61 6.90
N THR A 14 7.31 8.23 7.87
CA THR A 14 7.76 8.27 9.26
C THR A 14 7.14 7.17 10.11
N VAL A 15 5.87 6.84 9.84
CA VAL A 15 5.11 5.83 10.59
C VAL A 15 4.23 5.01 9.64
N VAL A 16 4.19 3.69 9.84
CA VAL A 16 3.14 2.81 9.30
C VAL A 16 2.09 2.64 10.39
N ARG A 17 0.87 3.12 10.15
CA ARG A 17 -0.24 3.05 11.12
C ARG A 17 -0.92 1.69 11.07
N GLU A 18 -1.17 1.21 9.87
CA GLU A 18 -1.91 -0.03 9.65
C GLU A 18 -1.41 -0.71 8.37
N GLU A 19 -1.48 -2.04 8.37
CA GLU A 19 -1.18 -2.88 7.23
C GLU A 19 -2.30 -3.91 7.10
N TRP A 20 -2.82 -4.07 5.88
CA TRP A 20 -3.79 -5.12 5.58
C TRP A 20 -3.58 -5.71 4.19
N ARG A 21 -4.09 -6.91 3.98
CA ARG A 21 -4.02 -7.59 2.68
C ARG A 21 -5.41 -7.90 2.18
N VAL A 22 -5.67 -7.55 0.94
CA VAL A 22 -6.86 -7.96 0.20
C VAL A 22 -6.45 -9.09 -0.73
N VAL A 23 -7.02 -10.27 -0.48
CA VAL A 23 -6.85 -11.44 -1.33
C VAL A 23 -8.24 -11.91 -1.75
N ASP A 24 -8.58 -11.79 -3.03
CA ASP A 24 -9.80 -12.39 -3.59
C ASP A 24 -9.41 -13.45 -4.62
N ARG A 25 -9.90 -14.67 -4.43
CA ARG A 25 -9.61 -15.84 -5.28
C ARG A 25 -10.83 -16.72 -5.53
N TRP A 26 -12.05 -16.29 -5.17
CA TRP A 26 -13.19 -17.22 -5.09
C TRP A 26 -14.28 -17.05 -6.15
N TRP A 27 -14.37 -15.93 -6.86
CA TRP A 27 -15.45 -15.77 -7.86
C TRP A 27 -15.09 -14.97 -9.12
N THR A 28 -13.86 -14.45 -9.23
CA THR A 28 -13.42 -13.66 -10.38
C THR A 28 -12.23 -14.33 -11.07
N ASP A 29 -12.15 -14.20 -12.40
CA ASP A 29 -11.01 -14.65 -13.21
C ASP A 29 -9.77 -13.74 -13.04
N GLU A 30 -9.92 -12.59 -12.37
CA GLU A 30 -8.84 -11.65 -12.04
C GLU A 30 -8.55 -11.67 -10.52
N PRO A 31 -7.71 -12.60 -10.03
CA PRO A 31 -7.43 -12.70 -8.61
C PRO A 31 -6.78 -11.40 -8.10
N VAL A 32 -7.32 -10.86 -7.01
CA VAL A 32 -6.74 -9.66 -6.38
C VAL A 32 -5.76 -10.13 -5.31
N ASP A 33 -4.51 -9.68 -5.40
CA ASP A 33 -3.53 -9.82 -4.32
C ASP A 33 -2.86 -8.47 -4.08
N ARG A 34 -3.35 -7.73 -3.08
CA ARG A 34 -2.87 -6.37 -2.77
C ARG A 34 -2.56 -6.24 -1.29
N ARG A 35 -1.41 -5.66 -0.99
CA ARG A 35 -1.00 -5.30 0.37
C ARG A 35 -1.09 -3.80 0.55
N TYR A 36 -1.99 -3.36 1.40
CA TYR A 36 -2.27 -1.97 1.70
C TYR A 36 -1.55 -1.52 2.97
N PHE A 37 -1.24 -0.24 3.00
CA PHE A 37 -0.59 0.44 4.12
C PHE A 37 -1.23 1.81 4.31
N GLU A 38 -1.62 2.11 5.54
CA GLU A 38 -1.86 3.49 5.96
C GLU A 38 -0.57 4.03 6.59
N VAL A 39 -0.05 5.13 6.05
CA VAL A 39 1.22 5.72 6.48
C VAL A 39 1.09 7.19 6.81
N VAL A 40 1.94 7.66 7.72
CA VAL A 40 2.16 9.08 8.00
C VAL A 40 3.47 9.48 7.33
N LEU A 41 3.44 10.57 6.56
CA LEU A 41 4.62 11.13 5.91
C LEU A 41 5.32 12.16 6.81
N GLU A 42 6.50 12.62 6.42
CA GLU A 42 7.27 13.59 7.22
C GLU A 42 6.57 14.94 7.41
N SER A 43 5.67 15.34 6.49
CA SER A 43 4.79 16.50 6.66
C SER A 43 3.66 16.29 7.68
N GLY A 44 3.47 15.06 8.16
CA GLY A 44 2.33 14.67 9.01
C GLY A 44 1.07 14.28 8.21
N ARG A 45 1.13 14.26 6.88
CA ARG A 45 0.00 13.82 6.04
C ARG A 45 -0.20 12.31 6.11
N ASN A 46 -1.46 11.88 6.25
CA ASN A 46 -1.85 10.48 6.14
C ASN A 46 -2.10 10.10 4.68
N VAL A 47 -1.53 8.98 4.23
CA VAL A 47 -1.72 8.45 2.87
C VAL A 47 -1.97 6.95 2.93
N CYS A 48 -2.89 6.47 2.10
CA CYS A 48 -3.10 5.06 1.85
C CYS A 48 -2.36 4.65 0.57
N VAL A 49 -1.49 3.65 0.64
CA VAL A 49 -0.80 3.08 -0.53
C VAL A 49 -0.99 1.58 -0.56
N TYR A 50 -0.90 0.98 -1.73
CA TYR A 50 -0.87 -0.48 -1.84
C TYR A 50 0.16 -0.96 -2.84
N ARG A 51 0.70 -2.14 -2.57
CA ARG A 51 1.49 -2.92 -3.51
C ARG A 51 0.61 -3.97 -4.16
N ASP A 52 0.51 -3.91 -5.47
CA ASP A 52 -0.11 -4.95 -6.27
C ASP A 52 0.87 -6.12 -6.43
N GLY A 53 0.45 -7.31 -6.00
CA GLY A 53 1.27 -8.52 -6.00
C GLY A 53 1.49 -9.09 -7.41
N GLU A 54 0.51 -8.93 -8.31
CA GLU A 54 0.60 -9.45 -9.68
C GLU A 54 1.48 -8.55 -10.55
N ARG A 55 1.25 -7.24 -10.48
CA ARG A 55 1.99 -6.24 -11.26
C ARG A 55 3.32 -5.88 -10.63
N ALA A 56 3.55 -6.27 -9.38
CA ALA A 56 4.69 -5.89 -8.56
C ALA A 56 4.90 -4.35 -8.45
N CYS A 57 3.82 -3.57 -8.59
CA CYS A 57 3.84 -2.11 -8.64
C CYS A 57 3.16 -1.48 -7.41
N TRP A 58 3.52 -0.24 -7.11
CA TRP A 58 2.92 0.55 -6.04
C TRP A 58 1.90 1.54 -6.59
N PHE A 59 0.85 1.78 -5.81
CA PHE A 59 -0.22 2.72 -6.13
C PHE A 59 -0.61 3.53 -4.89
N THR A 60 -0.92 4.81 -5.09
CA THR A 60 -1.51 5.67 -4.07
C THR A 60 -3.03 5.62 -4.19
N GLN A 61 -3.72 5.32 -3.10
CA GLN A 61 -5.17 5.45 -3.03
C GLN A 61 -5.53 6.87 -2.61
N ARG A 62 -6.23 7.58 -3.49
CA ARG A 62 -6.90 8.84 -3.14
C ARG A 62 -8.29 8.49 -2.65
N ALA A 63 -8.65 8.97 -1.46
CA ALA A 63 -10.02 8.95 -0.96
C ALA A 63 -10.90 9.89 -1.77
#